data_AF-M0LHE8-F1
#
_entry.id   AF-M0LHE8-F1
#
_cell.length_a   1.000
_cell.length_b   1.000
_cell.length_c   1.000
_cell.angle_alpha   90.00
_cell.angle_beta   90.00
_cell.angle_gamma   90.00
#
_symmetry.space_group_name_H-M   'P 1'
#
loop_
_entity.id
_entity.type
_entity.pdbx_description
1 polymer ?
#
loop_
_entity_poly.entity_id
_entity_poly.type
_entity_poly.pdbx_seq_one_letter_code
_entity_poly.pdbx_strand_id
1 'polypeptide(L)'
;MSESEHPSDDAKTTAERIERIKKAYAMRVDDAEEMGIDEQLDFPDWIDLDLPERRRFLAGTAAAGTAAVAGCMGDEEPADGTETDDGEDSEGGSGGDEDAELHEFEMRAYQWGFEPQEIQVPEGAKVKIDFVESTFEENPDFNLHDWHLLEPYDEHVGLEEDTDPDSVSQSVEFIADEPGRHLYECTLYCGSGHAQMEGELFVGDEAAEFDYRKIEDVETTHEILNEESELPQEPQLVDDLTDMFAVVERGNASVSYVDMENHEKLGRIEDVGHAIHVTEFHRDIPENEREGAYMYTMARDGYLYKLDLFGLNRVARVRVGTDARDLSLNRTNDYLIAGLYNPGQLFVVDAETMEPLKQITTQGIDLDGQFVESRVCALYDAPHYGVWVAALKELGQVWLIDYTQDDFPVVEQIDCARTLHDGFFTKDGRYFMLASQTDNVMSIIDLEEQELVKNLEVGAVPHPGPGALDAERHRAFTTHIGDDVVAAWDTDTWELEKLIDVPGGGLFLRDHPDCDYIWCDVALRDDPELDQLVYAIDRETLEVAFEVETGSDHAIHPIFSNDGQEVFVSHWAEGEIHVYDSHTGEHIEEVEGDFTDCTGKFPMRRAKKFAMDWDA
;
A
#
# COMPACT_ATOMS: atom_id res chain seq x y z
N MET A 1 48.85 22.84 2.92
CA MET A 1 48.63 23.85 3.98
C MET A 1 48.10 25.13 3.35
N SER A 2 46.78 25.22 3.23
CA SER A 2 45.93 26.39 3.53
C SER A 2 44.54 26.08 2.97
N GLU A 3 43.54 26.25 3.84
CA GLU A 3 42.12 25.96 3.65
C GLU A 3 41.50 26.55 2.37
N SER A 4 40.50 25.88 1.83
CA SER A 4 39.51 26.46 0.90
C SER A 4 38.12 25.89 1.21
N GLU A 5 37.51 26.50 2.23
CA GLU A 5 36.10 26.89 2.40
C GLU A 5 35.03 26.10 1.61
N HIS A 6 34.27 25.29 2.35
CA HIS A 6 32.90 24.88 2.03
C HIS A 6 31.98 26.12 1.91
N PRO A 7 30.93 26.11 1.08
CA PRO A 7 29.90 27.14 1.13
C PRO A 7 29.19 27.02 2.49
N SER A 8 29.40 28.01 3.36
CA SER A 8 28.75 28.10 4.66
C SER A 8 27.25 28.32 4.50
N ASP A 9 26.49 27.56 5.27
CA ASP A 9 25.08 27.79 5.60
C ASP A 9 24.79 29.27 5.84
N ASP A 10 23.95 29.85 4.98
CA ASP A 10 23.46 31.20 5.17
C ASP A 10 22.33 31.14 6.22
N ALA A 11 22.63 31.55 7.46
CA ALA A 11 21.73 31.51 8.62
C ALA A 11 20.38 32.26 8.45
N LYS A 12 20.14 32.88 7.28
CA LYS A 12 18.86 33.47 6.91
C LYS A 12 17.84 32.43 6.42
N THR A 13 18.26 31.37 5.74
CA THR A 13 17.34 30.33 5.24
C THR A 13 16.95 29.34 6.34
N THR A 14 17.82 29.08 7.32
CA THR A 14 17.46 28.30 8.52
C THR A 14 16.48 29.05 9.41
N ALA A 15 16.58 30.38 9.52
CA ALA A 15 15.61 31.19 10.25
C ALA A 15 14.25 31.25 9.54
N GLU A 16 14.21 31.34 8.21
CA GLU A 16 12.98 31.29 7.40
C GLU A 16 12.35 29.88 7.40
N ARG A 17 13.16 28.80 7.41
CA ARG A 17 12.71 27.40 7.55
C ARG A 17 12.16 27.14 8.96
N ILE A 18 12.84 27.63 9.99
CA ILE A 18 12.35 27.59 11.39
C ILE A 18 11.11 28.48 11.57
N GLU A 19 11.01 29.63 10.89
CA GLU A 19 9.81 30.48 10.96
C GLU A 19 8.63 29.84 10.23
N ARG A 20 8.86 29.12 9.12
CA ARG A 20 7.83 28.34 8.39
C ARG A 20 7.39 27.09 9.16
N ILE A 21 8.31 26.39 9.80
CA ILE A 21 8.02 25.28 10.73
C ILE A 21 7.30 25.81 11.98
N LYS A 22 7.71 26.96 12.53
CA LYS A 22 6.99 27.63 13.61
C LYS A 22 5.64 28.16 13.17
N LYS A 23 5.43 28.51 11.90
CA LYS A 23 4.11 28.90 11.37
C LYS A 23 3.19 27.69 11.22
N ALA A 24 3.73 26.55 10.80
CA ALA A 24 3.05 25.27 10.74
C ALA A 24 2.73 24.71 12.15
N TYR A 25 3.61 24.95 13.14
CA TYR A 25 3.38 24.56 14.54
C TYR A 25 2.63 25.62 15.37
N ALA A 26 2.65 26.90 15.01
CA ALA A 26 1.86 27.94 15.66
C ALA A 26 0.36 27.79 15.35
N MET A 27 0.01 27.14 14.23
CA MET A 27 -1.34 26.63 14.00
C MET A 27 -1.77 25.57 15.03
N ARG A 28 -0.86 25.02 15.86
CA ARG A 28 -1.21 24.13 16.98
C ARG A 28 -1.16 24.79 18.37
N VAL A 29 -0.68 26.04 18.48
CA VAL A 29 -0.52 26.72 19.79
C VAL A 29 -1.52 27.85 19.96
N ASP A 30 -1.80 28.61 18.90
CA ASP A 30 -2.83 29.65 18.95
C ASP A 30 -4.23 29.01 19.16
N ASP A 31 -4.47 27.83 18.58
CA ASP A 31 -5.69 27.03 18.78
C ASP A 31 -5.77 26.45 20.21
N ALA A 32 -4.65 26.03 20.82
CA ALA A 32 -4.62 25.54 22.20
C ALA A 32 -4.91 26.65 23.23
N GLU A 33 -4.48 27.89 22.96
CA GLU A 33 -4.86 29.07 23.77
C GLU A 33 -6.31 29.52 23.52
N GLU A 34 -6.84 29.38 22.29
CA GLU A 34 -8.25 29.67 21.97
C GLU A 34 -9.22 28.60 22.54
N MET A 35 -8.76 27.35 22.67
CA MET A 35 -9.48 26.21 23.25
C MET A 35 -9.37 26.11 24.79
N GLY A 36 -8.58 26.97 25.44
CA GLY A 36 -8.60 27.13 26.90
C GLY A 36 -8.01 25.98 27.71
N ILE A 37 -7.04 25.25 27.15
CA ILE A 37 -6.36 24.14 27.85
C ILE A 37 -5.25 24.72 28.77
N ASP A 38 -5.50 24.75 30.09
CA ASP A 38 -4.62 25.35 31.11
C ASP A 38 -3.48 24.40 31.55
N GLU A 39 -2.25 24.93 31.66
CA GLU A 39 -0.97 24.25 31.94
C GLU A 39 -0.78 23.72 33.38
N GLN A 40 -1.77 23.08 34.01
CA GLN A 40 -1.60 22.57 35.39
C GLN A 40 -2.06 21.13 35.61
N LEU A 41 -1.15 20.18 35.39
CA LEU A 41 -1.17 18.88 36.06
C LEU A 41 0.00 18.81 37.06
N ASP A 42 -0.32 19.07 38.33
CA ASP A 42 0.60 19.08 39.47
C ASP A 42 0.68 17.66 40.10
N PHE A 43 1.84 16.98 40.01
CA PHE A 43 2.06 15.66 40.62
C PHE A 43 2.91 15.76 41.92
N PRO A 44 2.67 14.93 42.96
CA PRO A 44 3.40 15.08 44.23
C PRO A 44 4.84 14.52 44.23
N ASP A 45 5.77 15.33 44.76
CA ASP A 45 7.25 15.26 44.81
C ASP A 45 7.96 14.00 45.36
N TRP A 46 7.35 12.82 45.47
CA TRP A 46 8.03 11.64 46.04
C TRP A 46 8.10 10.41 45.14
N ILE A 47 7.82 10.57 43.85
CA ILE A 47 8.00 9.51 42.84
C ILE A 47 9.15 9.90 41.91
N ASP A 48 10.30 9.28 42.12
CA ASP A 48 11.50 9.37 41.29
C ASP A 48 11.85 7.95 40.83
N LEU A 49 11.34 7.54 39.65
CA LEU A 49 11.66 6.28 38.96
C LEU A 49 11.35 6.43 37.46
N ASP A 50 12.35 6.15 36.60
CA ASP A 50 12.27 6.17 35.13
C ASP A 50 11.28 5.15 34.54
N LEU A 51 10.74 5.52 33.37
CA LEU A 51 9.46 5.08 32.80
C LEU A 51 9.35 3.69 32.12
N PRO A 52 10.39 3.00 31.61
CA PRO A 52 10.14 1.78 30.80
C PRO A 52 9.69 0.53 31.57
N GLU A 53 9.96 0.44 32.88
CA GLU A 53 9.72 -0.80 33.64
C GLU A 53 8.36 -0.86 34.36
N ARG A 54 7.45 0.10 34.11
CA ARG A 54 6.30 0.28 35.02
C ARG A 54 5.07 -0.57 34.78
N ARG A 55 4.84 -1.31 33.68
CA ARG A 55 3.69 -2.26 33.63
C ARG A 55 3.60 -3.24 32.44
N ARG A 56 4.61 -4.10 32.26
CA ARG A 56 4.39 -5.47 31.71
C ARG A 56 4.32 -6.54 32.81
N PHE A 57 4.20 -6.14 34.08
CA PHE A 57 4.28 -7.07 35.20
C PHE A 57 2.93 -7.21 35.91
N LEU A 58 2.22 -8.29 35.53
CA LEU A 58 1.18 -9.01 36.29
C LEU A 58 -0.27 -8.55 36.06
N ALA A 59 -0.99 -9.20 35.14
CA ALA A 59 -1.68 -10.49 35.38
C ALA A 59 -2.81 -10.33 36.42
N GLY A 60 -4.08 -10.43 36.03
CA GLY A 60 -4.66 -11.58 35.36
C GLY A 60 -5.79 -12.09 36.25
N THR A 61 -6.75 -12.77 35.62
CA THR A 61 -7.84 -13.55 36.23
C THR A 61 -9.05 -12.83 36.83
N ALA A 62 -10.21 -13.24 36.27
CA ALA A 62 -11.59 -13.20 36.78
C ALA A 62 -12.41 -11.95 36.38
N ALA A 63 -13.58 -12.04 35.74
CA ALA A 63 -14.51 -13.16 35.63
C ALA A 63 -15.43 -13.03 34.39
N ALA A 64 -15.77 -14.21 33.87
CA ALA A 64 -16.78 -14.45 32.85
C ALA A 64 -18.21 -14.11 33.30
N GLY A 65 -19.02 -13.69 32.33
CA GLY A 65 -20.38 -14.18 32.09
C GLY A 65 -21.51 -13.71 33.03
N THR A 66 -22.66 -13.36 32.44
CA THR A 66 -23.95 -14.09 32.50
C THR A 66 -25.16 -13.13 32.42
N ALA A 67 -26.15 -13.52 31.60
CA ALA A 67 -27.61 -13.24 31.66
C ALA A 67 -28.10 -11.82 31.32
N ALA A 68 -29.01 -11.58 30.36
CA ALA A 68 -30.32 -12.17 30.00
C ALA A 68 -31.51 -11.28 30.40
N VAL A 69 -32.27 -10.85 29.37
CA VAL A 69 -33.74 -10.87 29.25
C VAL A 69 -34.62 -9.90 30.09
N ALA A 70 -35.60 -9.32 29.38
CA ALA A 70 -36.87 -8.69 29.76
C ALA A 70 -36.84 -7.19 30.13
N GLY A 71 -37.76 -6.34 29.67
CA GLY A 71 -39.01 -6.53 28.92
C GLY A 71 -39.52 -5.18 28.40
N CYS A 72 -40.26 -5.16 27.30
CA CYS A 72 -41.73 -5.17 27.24
C CYS A 72 -42.40 -3.78 27.25
N MET A 73 -43.14 -3.52 26.16
CA MET A 73 -44.40 -2.79 26.01
C MET A 73 -44.37 -1.33 25.51
N GLY A 74 -45.02 -1.13 24.37
CA GLY A 74 -45.52 0.17 23.88
C GLY A 74 -45.91 0.15 22.40
N ASP A 75 -47.00 -0.54 22.06
CA ASP A 75 -47.69 -0.46 20.76
C ASP A 75 -48.25 0.96 20.50
N GLU A 76 -48.24 1.45 19.26
CA GLU A 76 -49.45 1.82 18.50
C GLU A 76 -49.13 2.20 17.02
N GLU A 77 -50.12 1.92 16.17
CA GLU A 77 -50.12 1.71 14.71
C GLU A 77 -50.21 2.98 13.82
N PRO A 78 -50.14 2.85 12.46
CA PRO A 78 -49.72 3.90 11.52
C PRO A 78 -50.88 4.70 10.89
N ALA A 79 -50.54 5.78 10.18
CA ALA A 79 -51.47 6.50 9.32
C ALA A 79 -50.87 6.75 7.92
N ASP A 80 -51.59 6.18 6.95
CA ASP A 80 -51.59 6.30 5.50
C ASP A 80 -51.88 7.74 5.02
N GLY A 81 -51.44 8.11 3.81
CA GLY A 81 -51.80 9.41 3.23
C GLY A 81 -51.08 9.89 1.97
N THR A 82 -51.34 9.23 0.83
CA THR A 82 -51.67 9.80 -0.51
C THR A 82 -50.76 10.82 -1.23
N GLU A 83 -50.47 10.47 -2.48
CA GLU A 83 -50.04 11.26 -3.64
C GLU A 83 -50.78 12.60 -3.86
N THR A 84 -50.06 13.61 -4.38
CA THR A 84 -50.53 14.45 -5.50
C THR A 84 -49.36 14.95 -6.33
N ASP A 85 -49.40 14.55 -7.60
CA ASP A 85 -48.81 15.17 -8.80
C ASP A 85 -49.33 16.61 -8.99
N ASP A 86 -48.45 17.52 -9.41
CA ASP A 86 -48.78 18.69 -10.24
C ASP A 86 -47.47 19.32 -10.76
N GLY A 87 -47.19 19.10 -12.04
CA GLY A 87 -46.15 19.82 -12.78
C GLY A 87 -46.62 21.20 -13.24
N GLU A 88 -45.70 22.17 -13.22
CA GLU A 88 -45.78 23.38 -14.05
C GLU A 88 -44.39 23.72 -14.62
N ASP A 89 -44.29 23.67 -15.94
CA ASP A 89 -43.21 24.29 -16.73
C ASP A 89 -43.25 25.82 -16.57
N SER A 90 -42.10 26.47 -16.38
CA SER A 90 -41.94 27.86 -16.83
C SER A 90 -40.52 28.17 -17.32
N GLU A 91 -40.46 28.81 -18.49
CA GLU A 91 -39.28 29.16 -19.26
C GLU A 91 -38.44 30.28 -18.61
N GLY A 92 -37.11 30.12 -18.68
CA GLY A 92 -36.10 31.11 -19.08
C GLY A 92 -36.15 32.53 -18.48
N GLY A 93 -35.28 32.79 -17.51
CA GLY A 93 -34.91 34.14 -17.06
C GLY A 93 -33.46 34.18 -16.59
N SER A 94 -32.64 35.01 -17.23
CA SER A 94 -31.24 35.26 -16.88
C SER A 94 -31.11 36.19 -15.67
N GLY A 95 -30.31 35.78 -14.67
CA GLY A 95 -29.46 36.69 -13.89
C GLY A 95 -29.59 36.61 -12.37
N GLY A 96 -28.49 36.20 -11.73
CA GLY A 96 -28.00 36.72 -10.44
C GLY A 96 -28.18 35.77 -9.26
N ASP A 97 -27.05 35.36 -8.66
CA ASP A 97 -26.87 34.81 -7.30
C ASP A 97 -28.15 34.20 -6.70
N GLU A 98 -28.49 32.98 -7.11
CA GLU A 98 -29.45 32.16 -6.37
C GLU A 98 -28.67 31.39 -5.29
N ASP A 99 -29.15 31.48 -4.05
CA ASP A 99 -28.62 30.79 -2.88
C ASP A 99 -28.44 29.30 -3.19
N ALA A 100 -27.21 28.87 -3.48
CA ALA A 100 -26.89 27.45 -3.58
C ALA A 100 -27.40 26.72 -2.33
N GLU A 101 -28.21 25.69 -2.54
CA GLU A 101 -28.83 24.88 -1.47
C GLU A 101 -27.70 24.35 -0.56
N LEU A 102 -27.85 24.55 0.74
CA LEU A 102 -26.90 24.09 1.73
C LEU A 102 -27.23 22.63 2.07
N HIS A 103 -26.32 21.73 1.75
CA HIS A 103 -26.38 20.32 2.10
C HIS A 103 -25.57 20.08 3.37
N GLU A 104 -26.26 19.75 4.46
CA GLU A 104 -25.65 19.51 5.78
C GLU A 104 -25.54 18.00 6.03
N PHE A 105 -24.36 17.55 6.44
CA PHE A 105 -24.07 16.17 6.83
C PHE A 105 -23.50 16.13 8.24
N GLU A 106 -23.87 15.11 9.00
CA GLU A 106 -23.21 14.78 10.27
C GLU A 106 -22.22 13.65 10.01
N MET A 107 -20.97 13.84 10.40
CA MET A 107 -19.90 12.85 10.22
C MET A 107 -19.35 12.35 11.55
N ARG A 108 -19.20 11.03 11.64
CA ARG A 108 -18.53 10.32 12.71
C ARG A 108 -17.21 9.82 12.18
N ALA A 109 -16.12 10.20 12.84
CA ALA A 109 -14.83 9.57 12.66
C ALA A 109 -14.69 8.48 13.73
N TYR A 110 -14.41 7.25 13.33
CA TYR A 110 -14.12 6.20 14.28
C TYR A 110 -12.88 5.47 13.82
N GLN A 111 -12.29 4.72 14.73
CA GLN A 111 -11.10 3.96 14.39
C GLN A 111 -11.41 3.03 13.19
N TRP A 112 -10.69 3.27 12.08
CA TRP A 112 -10.80 2.57 10.80
C TRP A 112 -11.94 2.99 9.86
N GLY A 113 -12.62 4.12 10.09
CA GLY A 113 -13.56 4.63 9.08
C GLY A 113 -14.17 6.00 9.36
N PHE A 114 -14.93 6.48 8.37
CA PHE A 114 -15.85 7.61 8.50
C PHE A 114 -17.29 7.15 8.26
N GLU A 115 -18.26 7.76 8.95
CA GLU A 115 -19.69 7.54 8.73
C GLU A 115 -20.42 8.90 8.63
N PRO A 116 -21.09 9.22 7.51
CA PRO A 116 -21.19 8.40 6.31
C PRO A 116 -19.84 8.30 5.61
N GLN A 117 -19.58 7.14 5.00
CA GLN A 117 -18.40 6.93 4.17
C GLN A 117 -18.60 7.50 2.75
N GLU A 118 -19.85 7.80 2.36
CA GLU A 118 -20.20 8.34 1.05
C GLU A 118 -21.15 9.54 1.23
N ILE A 119 -20.83 10.64 0.57
CA ILE A 119 -21.59 11.89 0.56
C ILE A 119 -21.98 12.19 -0.88
N GLN A 120 -23.26 12.44 -1.15
CA GLN A 120 -23.74 12.77 -2.49
C GLN A 120 -24.38 14.15 -2.50
N VAL A 121 -23.93 15.02 -3.40
CA VAL A 121 -24.42 16.40 -3.53
C VAL A 121 -24.51 16.80 -5.01
N PRO A 122 -25.43 17.70 -5.39
CA PRO A 122 -25.45 18.29 -6.74
C PRO A 122 -24.20 19.10 -7.05
N GLU A 123 -23.86 19.22 -8.34
CA GLU A 123 -22.82 20.15 -8.79
C GLU A 123 -23.17 21.60 -8.40
N GLY A 124 -22.21 22.32 -7.81
CA GLY A 124 -22.35 23.67 -7.30
C GLY A 124 -23.04 23.77 -5.94
N ALA A 125 -23.33 22.66 -5.27
CA ALA A 125 -23.93 22.64 -3.94
C ALA A 125 -22.98 23.24 -2.89
N LYS A 126 -23.53 23.95 -1.91
CA LYS A 126 -22.78 24.29 -0.70
C LYS A 126 -22.87 23.10 0.25
N VAL A 127 -21.73 22.57 0.64
CA VAL A 127 -21.65 21.41 1.53
C VAL A 127 -21.16 21.89 2.88
N LYS A 128 -21.82 21.42 3.94
CA LYS A 128 -21.39 21.58 5.32
C LYS A 128 -21.33 20.21 5.98
N ILE A 129 -20.16 19.83 6.48
CA ILE A 129 -19.98 18.59 7.24
C ILE A 129 -19.72 18.98 8.69
N ASP A 130 -20.61 18.56 9.58
CA ASP A 130 -20.50 18.72 11.03
C ASP A 130 -19.96 17.42 11.62
N PHE A 131 -18.79 17.46 12.24
CA PHE A 131 -18.18 16.29 12.86
C PHE A 131 -18.75 16.10 14.27
N VAL A 132 -19.60 15.10 14.45
CA VAL A 132 -20.40 14.90 15.67
C VAL A 132 -19.80 13.89 16.65
N GLU A 133 -18.92 13.00 16.18
CA GLU A 133 -18.32 11.96 17.03
C GLU A 133 -16.93 11.57 16.50
N SER A 134 -15.98 11.36 17.40
CA SER A 134 -14.59 10.96 17.12
C SER A 134 -14.12 9.94 18.17
N THR A 135 -13.84 8.69 17.77
CA THR A 135 -13.49 7.60 18.71
C THR A 135 -12.22 6.83 18.35
N PHE A 136 -11.55 6.30 19.40
CA PHE A 136 -10.28 5.53 19.34
C PHE A 136 -10.37 4.21 20.15
N GLU A 137 -11.39 3.40 19.87
CA GLU A 137 -11.77 2.26 20.72
C GLU A 137 -10.69 1.16 20.87
N GLU A 138 -9.88 0.93 19.84
CA GLU A 138 -8.87 -0.13 19.78
C GLU A 138 -7.45 0.37 20.07
N ASN A 139 -7.18 1.69 20.02
CA ASN A 139 -5.86 2.24 20.30
C ASN A 139 -5.91 3.61 21.02
N PRO A 140 -5.97 3.63 22.36
CA PRO A 140 -6.11 4.86 23.16
C PRO A 140 -4.82 5.68 23.25
N ASP A 141 -3.75 5.27 22.57
CA ASP A 141 -2.49 6.03 22.52
C ASP A 141 -2.55 7.16 21.48
N PHE A 142 -3.60 7.20 20.65
CA PHE A 142 -3.88 8.26 19.68
C PHE A 142 -5.13 9.03 20.09
N ASN A 143 -5.09 10.35 19.92
CA ASN A 143 -6.16 11.24 20.35
C ASN A 143 -6.64 12.21 19.26
N LEU A 144 -6.27 11.95 18.00
CA LEU A 144 -6.55 12.85 16.88
C LEU A 144 -6.71 12.07 15.57
N HIS A 145 -7.87 12.21 14.95
CA HIS A 145 -8.10 11.81 13.56
C HIS A 145 -7.88 13.05 12.71
N ASP A 146 -7.55 12.81 11.45
CA ASP A 146 -7.62 13.84 10.44
C ASP A 146 -8.72 13.49 9.44
N TRP A 147 -9.31 14.50 8.83
CA TRP A 147 -10.17 14.36 7.68
C TRP A 147 -9.67 15.33 6.62
N HIS A 148 -9.15 14.78 5.52
CA HIS A 148 -8.60 15.53 4.41
C HIS A 148 -9.32 15.16 3.12
N LEU A 149 -10.17 16.06 2.63
CA LEU A 149 -10.72 15.99 1.27
C LEU A 149 -9.63 16.41 0.30
N LEU A 150 -9.18 15.46 -0.51
CA LEU A 150 -8.05 15.64 -1.42
C LEU A 150 -8.33 16.70 -2.49
N GLU A 151 -7.30 17.02 -3.28
CA GLU A 151 -7.45 17.85 -4.46
C GLU A 151 -8.63 17.36 -5.33
N PRO A 152 -9.48 18.26 -5.85
CA PRO A 152 -9.24 19.69 -6.02
C PRO A 152 -9.67 20.60 -4.85
N TYR A 153 -10.32 20.07 -3.82
CA TYR A 153 -10.84 20.89 -2.71
C TYR A 153 -9.79 21.19 -1.65
N ASP A 154 -8.94 20.20 -1.32
CA ASP A 154 -7.85 20.34 -0.34
C ASP A 154 -8.31 20.87 1.04
N GLU A 155 -9.45 20.35 1.52
CA GLU A 155 -10.06 20.76 2.79
C GLU A 155 -9.65 19.82 3.92
N HIS A 156 -9.27 20.37 5.07
CA HIS A 156 -8.59 19.59 6.12
C HIS A 156 -9.15 19.92 7.51
N VAL A 157 -9.46 18.91 8.31
CA VAL A 157 -10.06 19.05 9.64
C VAL A 157 -9.43 18.05 10.62
N GLY A 158 -8.78 18.56 11.67
CA GLY A 158 -8.33 17.74 12.80
C GLY A 158 -9.47 17.45 13.78
N LEU A 159 -9.61 16.20 14.22
CA LEU A 159 -10.72 15.69 15.04
C LEU A 159 -10.20 15.03 16.32
N GLU A 160 -10.30 15.73 17.46
CA GLU A 160 -9.81 15.24 18.76
C GLU A 160 -10.64 14.06 19.31
N GLU A 161 -10.07 13.26 20.21
CA GLU A 161 -10.73 12.17 20.94
C GLU A 161 -11.77 12.67 21.97
N ASP A 162 -12.73 11.82 22.33
CA ASP A 162 -13.73 12.04 23.38
C ASP A 162 -14.69 13.22 23.11
N THR A 163 -15.05 13.42 21.83
CA THR A 163 -16.09 14.40 21.48
C THR A 163 -17.45 13.92 22.00
N ASP A 164 -18.21 14.84 22.60
CA ASP A 164 -19.56 14.54 23.08
C ASP A 164 -20.47 14.30 21.87
N PRO A 165 -21.03 13.09 21.69
CA PRO A 165 -21.84 12.72 20.51
C PRO A 165 -23.13 13.55 20.38
N ASP A 166 -23.50 14.31 21.42
CA ASP A 166 -24.60 15.28 21.38
C ASP A 166 -24.14 16.70 20.95
N SER A 167 -22.89 16.88 20.50
CA SER A 167 -22.30 18.16 20.12
C SER A 167 -21.43 18.10 18.86
N VAL A 168 -21.41 19.19 18.08
CA VAL A 168 -20.53 19.33 16.90
C VAL A 168 -19.15 19.76 17.38
N SER A 169 -18.14 18.94 17.08
CA SER A 169 -16.75 19.18 17.46
C SER A 169 -16.05 20.17 16.53
N GLN A 170 -16.21 19.98 15.22
CA GLN A 170 -15.68 20.80 14.14
C GLN A 170 -16.66 20.82 12.98
N SER A 171 -16.51 21.77 12.07
CA SER A 171 -17.27 21.83 10.82
C SER A 171 -16.38 22.28 9.66
N VAL A 172 -16.65 21.75 8.48
CA VAL A 172 -16.08 22.25 7.22
C VAL A 172 -17.19 22.67 6.28
N GLU A 173 -16.98 23.79 5.58
CA GLU A 173 -17.90 24.30 4.56
C GLU A 173 -17.13 24.55 3.26
N PHE A 174 -17.63 23.98 2.16
CA PHE A 174 -17.04 24.17 0.83
C PHE A 174 -18.13 24.18 -0.25
N ILE A 175 -17.76 24.55 -1.48
CA ILE A 175 -18.65 24.48 -2.64
C ILE A 175 -18.22 23.27 -3.45
N ALA A 176 -19.12 22.32 -3.66
CA ALA A 176 -18.88 21.14 -4.48
C ALA A 176 -19.04 21.50 -5.97
N ASP A 177 -18.12 22.26 -6.54
CA ASP A 177 -18.18 22.77 -7.92
C ASP A 177 -17.43 21.94 -8.97
N GLU A 178 -16.57 21.03 -8.53
CA GLU A 178 -15.89 20.07 -9.40
C GLU A 178 -16.73 18.77 -9.54
N PRO A 179 -17.34 18.49 -10.70
CA PRO A 179 -18.13 17.28 -10.88
C PRO A 179 -17.29 16.01 -10.76
N GLY A 180 -17.90 14.93 -10.29
CA GLY A 180 -17.26 13.63 -10.19
C GLY A 180 -17.05 13.19 -8.74
N ARG A 181 -16.03 12.36 -8.54
CA ARG A 181 -15.79 11.64 -7.30
C ARG A 181 -14.48 12.05 -6.67
N HIS A 182 -14.54 12.45 -5.40
CA HIS A 182 -13.43 13.05 -4.66
C HIS A 182 -13.23 12.29 -3.34
N LEU A 183 -11.99 11.86 -3.08
CA LEU A 183 -11.65 11.08 -1.90
C LEU A 183 -11.40 12.02 -0.71
N TYR A 184 -11.89 11.65 0.46
CA TYR A 184 -11.39 12.16 1.72
C TYR A 184 -10.78 11.02 2.56
N GLU A 185 -9.68 11.30 3.24
CA GLU A 185 -8.96 10.30 4.03
C GLU A 185 -8.49 10.87 5.37
N CYS A 186 -8.15 9.99 6.31
CA CYS A 186 -7.34 10.36 7.47
C CYS A 186 -5.86 10.32 7.07
N THR A 187 -5.15 11.43 7.22
CA THR A 187 -3.71 11.49 6.92
C THR A 187 -2.82 11.12 8.13
N LEU A 188 -3.42 10.97 9.31
CA LEU A 188 -2.72 10.66 10.56
C LEU A 188 -2.73 9.17 10.87
N TYR A 189 -1.58 8.52 10.72
CA TYR A 189 -1.44 7.10 10.97
C TYR A 189 -1.72 6.74 12.44
N CYS A 190 -2.82 5.99 12.67
CA CYS A 190 -3.27 5.53 14.00
C CYS A 190 -3.17 3.99 14.19
N GLY A 191 -2.59 3.28 13.21
CA GLY A 191 -2.28 1.85 13.28
C GLY A 191 -2.70 1.05 12.03
N SER A 192 -2.69 -0.29 12.12
CA SER A 192 -2.78 -1.17 10.94
C SER A 192 -4.07 -1.09 10.12
N GLY A 193 -5.19 -0.64 10.70
CA GLY A 193 -6.44 -0.41 9.97
C GLY A 193 -6.53 0.99 9.36
N HIS A 194 -5.51 1.85 9.52
CA HIS A 194 -5.56 3.27 9.14
C HIS A 194 -5.90 3.47 7.66
N ALA A 195 -5.43 2.57 6.79
CA ALA A 195 -5.76 2.59 5.37
C ALA A 195 -7.26 2.42 5.07
N GLN A 196 -8.10 2.09 6.04
CA GLN A 196 -9.56 1.98 5.90
C GLN A 196 -10.27 3.30 6.26
N MET A 197 -9.56 4.29 6.83
CA MET A 197 -10.10 5.61 7.14
C MET A 197 -10.16 6.48 5.90
N GLU A 198 -10.98 6.08 4.94
CA GLU A 198 -11.25 6.80 3.70
C GLU A 198 -12.76 6.84 3.43
N GLY A 199 -13.21 7.86 2.72
CA GLY A 199 -14.57 7.99 2.24
C GLY A 199 -14.65 8.97 1.07
N GLU A 200 -15.84 9.18 0.54
CA GLU A 200 -16.03 9.73 -0.79
C GLU A 200 -17.09 10.81 -0.86
N LEU A 201 -16.80 11.85 -1.62
CA LEU A 201 -17.74 12.88 -2.04
C LEU A 201 -18.06 12.70 -3.53
N PHE A 202 -19.34 12.53 -3.84
CA PHE A 202 -19.89 12.49 -5.19
C PHE A 202 -20.59 13.80 -5.50
N VAL A 203 -20.18 14.45 -6.58
CA VAL A 203 -20.66 15.75 -7.00
C VAL A 203 -21.34 15.63 -8.37
N GLY A 204 -22.64 15.90 -8.40
CA GLY A 204 -23.50 15.79 -9.57
C GLY A 204 -24.17 14.42 -9.73
N ASP A 205 -25.19 14.36 -10.59
CA ASP A 205 -26.03 13.17 -10.78
C ASP A 205 -25.26 11.99 -11.41
N GLU A 206 -24.26 12.27 -12.25
CA GLU A 206 -23.43 11.24 -12.89
C GLU A 206 -22.52 10.50 -11.87
N ALA A 207 -22.10 11.19 -10.81
CA ALA A 207 -21.25 10.60 -9.77
C ALA A 207 -22.04 9.64 -8.86
N ALA A 208 -23.33 9.91 -8.60
CA ALA A 208 -24.18 9.08 -7.75
C ALA A 208 -24.56 7.71 -8.36
N GLU A 209 -24.37 7.51 -9.67
CA GLU A 209 -24.66 6.23 -10.33
C GLU A 209 -23.44 5.29 -10.43
N PHE A 210 -22.22 5.84 -10.24
CA PHE A 210 -20.97 5.13 -10.45
C PHE A 210 -20.68 4.14 -9.32
N ASP A 211 -20.56 2.86 -9.66
CA ASP A 211 -20.25 1.77 -8.73
C ASP A 211 -19.11 0.93 -9.29
N TYR A 212 -17.95 0.89 -8.60
CA TYR A 212 -16.83 0.02 -9.01
C TYR A 212 -17.17 -1.47 -8.98
N ARG A 213 -18.33 -1.85 -8.44
CA ARG A 213 -18.83 -3.22 -8.53
C ARG A 213 -19.58 -3.50 -9.85
N LYS A 214 -19.72 -2.51 -10.74
CA LYS A 214 -20.26 -2.69 -12.10
C LYS A 214 -19.16 -2.43 -13.11
N ILE A 215 -18.89 -3.42 -13.96
CA ILE A 215 -17.85 -3.30 -14.98
C ILE A 215 -18.15 -2.16 -15.96
N GLU A 216 -19.43 -1.91 -16.25
CA GLU A 216 -19.86 -0.82 -17.15
C GLU A 216 -19.45 0.56 -16.62
N ASP A 217 -19.45 0.75 -15.31
CA ASP A 217 -19.02 2.01 -14.68
C ASP A 217 -17.49 2.11 -14.77
N VAL A 218 -16.76 1.02 -14.44
CA VAL A 218 -15.30 0.94 -14.56
C VAL A 218 -14.81 1.23 -15.98
N GLU A 219 -15.51 0.71 -17.00
CA GLU A 219 -15.23 0.96 -18.42
C GLU A 219 -15.22 2.46 -18.76
N THR A 220 -16.02 3.29 -18.10
CA THR A 220 -16.02 4.74 -18.35
C THR A 220 -14.77 5.47 -17.86
N THR A 221 -13.98 4.83 -16.97
CA THR A 221 -12.72 5.38 -16.45
C THR A 221 -11.51 5.06 -17.33
N HIS A 222 -11.70 4.19 -18.32
CA HIS A 222 -10.65 3.79 -19.25
C HIS A 222 -10.30 4.93 -20.21
N GLU A 223 -9.02 5.21 -20.34
CA GLU A 223 -8.52 6.28 -21.20
C GLU A 223 -7.22 5.88 -21.88
N ILE A 224 -7.17 6.05 -23.20
CA ILE A 224 -5.93 6.04 -23.97
C ILE A 224 -5.34 7.45 -23.93
N LEU A 225 -4.19 7.59 -23.28
CA LEU A 225 -3.51 8.88 -23.05
C LEU A 225 -2.57 9.24 -24.20
N ASN A 226 -1.83 8.25 -24.70
CA ASN A 226 -0.94 8.42 -25.85
C ASN A 226 -1.04 7.19 -26.76
N GLU A 227 -1.28 7.45 -28.05
CA GLU A 227 -1.35 6.40 -29.06
C GLU A 227 0.03 5.76 -29.27
N GLU A 228 0.08 4.43 -29.23
CA GLU A 228 1.34 3.66 -29.34
C GLU A 228 2.13 3.92 -30.62
N SER A 229 1.43 4.28 -31.70
CA SER A 229 2.04 4.63 -32.98
C SER A 229 2.78 5.98 -32.98
N GLU A 230 2.54 6.82 -31.98
CA GLU A 230 3.14 8.15 -31.82
C GLU A 230 4.32 8.17 -30.84
N LEU A 231 4.46 7.11 -30.05
CA LEU A 231 5.52 6.94 -29.05
C LEU A 231 6.86 6.54 -29.71
N PRO A 232 8.00 6.67 -29.00
CA PRO A 232 9.28 6.19 -29.51
C PRO A 232 9.25 4.70 -29.87
N GLN A 233 9.85 4.36 -31.01
CA GLN A 233 9.86 3.00 -31.55
C GLN A 233 11.18 2.25 -31.32
N GLU A 234 12.17 2.94 -30.73
CA GLU A 234 13.48 2.42 -30.36
C GLU A 234 13.83 2.95 -28.94
N PRO A 235 14.60 2.21 -28.13
CA PRO A 235 15.04 2.66 -26.80
C PRO A 235 15.77 4.01 -26.86
N GLN A 236 15.50 4.92 -25.92
CA GLN A 236 16.14 6.25 -25.87
C GLN A 236 16.99 6.49 -24.62
N LEU A 237 16.78 5.68 -23.57
CA LEU A 237 17.35 5.92 -22.24
C LEU A 237 18.62 5.08 -21.99
N VAL A 238 18.56 3.79 -22.32
CA VAL A 238 19.64 2.81 -22.14
C VAL A 238 19.70 1.87 -23.34
N ASP A 239 20.85 1.21 -23.51
CA ASP A 239 21.05 0.20 -24.56
C ASP A 239 20.32 -1.12 -24.24
N ASP A 240 20.27 -1.54 -22.97
CA ASP A 240 19.52 -2.72 -22.50
C ASP A 240 18.57 -2.31 -21.36
N LEU A 241 17.26 -2.39 -21.61
CA LEU A 241 16.25 -2.07 -20.60
C LEU A 241 16.39 -2.92 -19.32
N THR A 242 17.00 -4.11 -19.40
CA THR A 242 17.19 -4.94 -18.21
C THR A 242 18.24 -4.44 -17.23
N ASP A 243 19.02 -3.41 -17.61
CA ASP A 243 19.90 -2.67 -16.70
C ASP A 243 19.17 -1.58 -15.91
N MET A 244 17.85 -1.40 -16.12
CA MET A 244 17.06 -0.44 -15.37
C MET A 244 16.32 -1.05 -14.18
N PHE A 245 16.05 -0.23 -13.17
CA PHE A 245 14.95 -0.47 -12.22
C PHE A 245 14.01 0.73 -12.12
N ALA A 246 12.75 0.43 -11.86
CA ALA A 246 11.76 1.43 -11.50
C ALA A 246 11.82 1.71 -10.00
N VAL A 247 11.63 2.97 -9.62
CA VAL A 247 11.59 3.48 -8.25
C VAL A 247 10.24 4.15 -8.03
N VAL A 248 9.49 3.66 -7.06
CA VAL A 248 8.27 4.30 -6.58
C VAL A 248 8.65 5.53 -5.75
N GLU A 249 8.12 6.67 -6.13
CA GLU A 249 8.21 7.92 -5.38
C GLU A 249 6.85 8.24 -4.74
N ARG A 250 6.69 7.78 -3.50
CA ARG A 250 5.39 7.59 -2.86
C ARG A 250 4.61 8.91 -2.73
N GLY A 251 5.28 9.97 -2.28
CA GLY A 251 4.67 11.29 -2.06
C GLY A 251 4.52 12.14 -3.34
N ASN A 252 5.10 11.73 -4.46
CA ASN A 252 5.10 12.52 -5.70
C ASN A 252 4.19 11.92 -6.80
N ALA A 253 3.41 10.88 -6.49
CA ALA A 253 2.54 10.18 -7.45
C ALA A 253 3.28 9.82 -8.76
N SER A 254 4.53 9.39 -8.63
CA SER A 254 5.45 9.23 -9.76
C SER A 254 6.30 7.97 -9.65
N VAL A 255 6.81 7.54 -10.81
CA VAL A 255 7.80 6.47 -10.90
C VAL A 255 9.04 7.00 -11.62
N SER A 256 10.18 6.88 -10.95
CA SER A 256 11.49 7.16 -11.54
C SER A 256 12.15 5.90 -12.08
N TYR A 257 13.07 6.08 -13.01
CA TYR A 257 13.83 5.01 -13.61
C TYR A 257 15.32 5.28 -13.40
N VAL A 258 16.05 4.25 -12.99
CA VAL A 258 17.48 4.33 -12.66
C VAL A 258 18.23 3.31 -13.49
N ASP A 259 19.37 3.74 -14.04
CA ASP A 259 20.39 2.88 -14.64
C ASP A 259 21.23 2.24 -13.53
N MET A 260 21.20 0.91 -13.44
CA MET A 260 22.00 0.17 -12.45
C MET A 260 23.50 0.24 -12.74
N GLU A 261 23.92 0.31 -14.00
CA GLU A 261 25.35 0.25 -14.34
C GLU A 261 26.05 1.58 -14.01
N ASN A 262 25.36 2.69 -14.29
CA ASN A 262 25.94 4.02 -14.14
C ASN A 262 25.48 4.77 -12.88
N HIS A 263 24.54 4.19 -12.11
CA HIS A 263 23.97 4.80 -10.90
C HIS A 263 23.33 6.17 -11.16
N GLU A 264 22.61 6.29 -12.28
CA GLU A 264 22.01 7.55 -12.74
C GLU A 264 20.49 7.43 -12.84
N LYS A 265 19.76 8.46 -12.38
CA LYS A 265 18.35 8.62 -12.70
C LYS A 265 18.20 8.99 -14.18
N LEU A 266 17.51 8.13 -14.93
CA LEU A 266 17.25 8.28 -16.37
C LEU A 266 16.07 9.23 -16.65
N GLY A 267 15.10 9.27 -15.73
CA GLY A 267 13.93 10.12 -15.84
C GLY A 267 12.81 9.67 -14.92
N ARG A 268 11.66 10.34 -15.04
CA ARG A 268 10.48 10.14 -14.20
C ARG A 268 9.20 10.23 -15.04
N ILE A 269 8.21 9.42 -14.72
CA ILE A 269 6.83 9.58 -15.16
C ILE A 269 6.00 10.05 -13.97
N GLU A 270 5.38 11.21 -14.11
CA GLU A 270 4.52 11.83 -13.09
C GLU A 270 3.03 11.56 -13.37
N ASP A 271 2.19 11.82 -12.37
CA ASP A 271 0.74 11.64 -12.39
C ASP A 271 0.30 10.20 -12.73
N VAL A 272 0.91 9.21 -12.06
CA VAL A 272 0.59 7.78 -12.25
C VAL A 272 -0.16 7.18 -11.06
N GLY A 273 -0.97 8.01 -10.41
CA GLY A 273 -1.82 7.66 -9.26
C GLY A 273 -1.13 7.85 -7.90
N HIS A 274 -1.94 7.98 -6.86
CA HIS A 274 -1.46 8.24 -5.51
C HIS A 274 -0.77 7.00 -4.91
N ALA A 275 0.45 7.21 -4.38
CA ALA A 275 1.23 6.22 -3.64
C ALA A 275 1.30 4.84 -4.33
N ILE A 276 1.91 4.77 -5.52
CA ILE A 276 2.12 3.53 -6.30
C ILE A 276 2.61 2.40 -5.38
N HIS A 277 1.97 1.24 -5.42
CA HIS A 277 2.30 0.13 -4.51
C HIS A 277 3.19 -0.92 -5.17
N VAL A 278 2.84 -1.35 -6.39
CA VAL A 278 3.58 -2.36 -7.13
C VAL A 278 3.69 -2.03 -8.61
N THR A 279 4.65 -2.69 -9.26
CA THR A 279 4.92 -2.56 -10.69
C THR A 279 5.14 -3.95 -11.28
N GLU A 280 4.66 -4.15 -12.52
CA GLU A 280 4.98 -5.32 -13.32
C GLU A 280 5.51 -4.91 -14.69
N PHE A 281 6.33 -5.76 -15.28
CA PHE A 281 6.93 -5.53 -16.58
C PHE A 281 6.42 -6.57 -17.57
N HIS A 282 6.31 -6.17 -18.82
CA HIS A 282 6.16 -7.14 -19.90
C HIS A 282 7.31 -8.16 -19.84
N ARG A 283 7.01 -9.45 -20.00
CA ARG A 283 8.00 -10.54 -19.80
C ARG A 283 9.04 -10.59 -20.90
N ASP A 284 8.60 -10.33 -22.13
CA ASP A 284 9.46 -10.28 -23.31
C ASP A 284 9.95 -8.84 -23.50
N ILE A 285 10.82 -8.36 -22.60
CA ILE A 285 11.43 -7.03 -22.73
C ILE A 285 12.27 -7.01 -24.02
N PRO A 286 11.97 -6.12 -24.97
CA PRO A 286 12.64 -6.14 -26.26
C PRO A 286 14.02 -5.49 -26.21
N GLU A 287 14.96 -6.05 -26.96
CA GLU A 287 16.29 -5.44 -27.15
C GLU A 287 16.25 -4.28 -28.17
N ASN A 288 15.38 -4.36 -29.19
CA ASN A 288 15.44 -3.44 -30.34
C ASN A 288 14.07 -3.06 -30.95
N GLU A 289 12.96 -3.64 -30.49
CA GLU A 289 11.62 -3.45 -31.07
C GLU A 289 10.67 -2.92 -29.98
N ARG A 290 9.55 -2.28 -30.33
CA ARG A 290 8.65 -1.66 -29.32
C ARG A 290 7.72 -2.64 -28.62
N GLU A 291 7.39 -3.75 -29.27
CA GLU A 291 6.51 -4.77 -28.70
C GLU A 291 7.11 -5.27 -27.38
N GLY A 292 6.37 -5.08 -26.27
CA GLY A 292 6.83 -5.41 -24.94
C GLY A 292 7.64 -4.34 -24.19
N ALA A 293 7.81 -3.13 -24.73
CA ALA A 293 8.47 -2.01 -24.05
C ALA A 293 7.56 -1.31 -23.02
N TYR A 294 6.84 -2.09 -22.21
CA TYR A 294 5.84 -1.60 -21.27
C TYR A 294 6.05 -2.05 -19.83
N MET A 295 5.64 -1.16 -18.94
CA MET A 295 5.50 -1.41 -17.51
C MET A 295 4.08 -1.06 -17.09
N TYR A 296 3.59 -1.75 -16.08
CA TYR A 296 2.28 -1.55 -15.50
C TYR A 296 2.42 -1.19 -14.02
N THR A 297 1.58 -0.29 -13.53
CA THR A 297 1.60 0.15 -12.13
C THR A 297 0.22 0.11 -11.52
N MET A 298 0.15 -0.28 -10.24
CA MET A 298 -1.07 -0.20 -9.43
C MET A 298 -0.85 0.84 -8.34
N ALA A 299 -1.65 1.89 -8.40
CA ALA A 299 -1.70 2.92 -7.38
C ALA A 299 -2.73 2.59 -6.30
N ARG A 300 -2.50 3.11 -5.09
CA ARG A 300 -3.34 2.78 -3.93
C ARG A 300 -4.76 3.30 -4.08
N ASP A 301 -4.94 4.41 -4.80
CA ASP A 301 -6.22 5.02 -5.13
C ASP A 301 -7.02 4.28 -6.23
N GLY A 302 -6.54 3.11 -6.67
CA GLY A 302 -7.23 2.23 -7.61
C GLY A 302 -6.90 2.46 -9.08
N TYR A 303 -5.98 3.37 -9.42
CA TYR A 303 -5.53 3.51 -10.81
C TYR A 303 -4.54 2.42 -11.22
N LEU A 304 -4.83 1.80 -12.37
CA LEU A 304 -3.92 0.94 -13.11
C LEU A 304 -3.41 1.71 -14.35
N TYR A 305 -2.09 1.83 -14.50
CA TYR A 305 -1.48 2.51 -15.65
C TYR A 305 -0.65 1.54 -16.50
N LYS A 306 -0.64 1.77 -17.81
CA LYS A 306 0.35 1.27 -18.76
C LYS A 306 1.33 2.39 -19.10
N LEU A 307 2.61 2.14 -18.92
CA LEU A 307 3.71 3.08 -19.06
C LEU A 307 4.70 2.62 -20.14
N ASP A 308 5.17 3.57 -20.95
CA ASP A 308 6.13 3.36 -22.03
C ASP A 308 7.57 3.47 -21.51
N LEU A 309 8.35 2.40 -21.67
CA LEU A 309 9.72 2.32 -21.20
C LEU A 309 10.73 3.02 -22.12
N PHE A 310 10.40 3.24 -23.39
CA PHE A 310 11.32 3.87 -24.34
C PHE A 310 11.38 5.39 -24.19
N GLY A 311 10.21 6.03 -24.00
CA GLY A 311 10.08 7.47 -23.95
C GLY A 311 9.58 8.04 -22.62
N LEU A 312 9.31 7.20 -21.62
CA LEU A 312 8.76 7.57 -20.32
C LEU A 312 7.41 8.30 -20.46
N ASN A 313 6.46 7.69 -21.16
CA ASN A 313 5.12 8.24 -21.38
C ASN A 313 4.04 7.39 -20.69
N ARG A 314 2.94 8.03 -20.30
CA ARG A 314 1.71 7.34 -19.91
C ARG A 314 0.97 6.89 -21.17
N VAL A 315 0.73 5.60 -21.35
CA VAL A 315 0.09 5.07 -22.57
C VAL A 315 -1.42 5.04 -22.41
N ALA A 316 -1.89 4.37 -21.35
CA ALA A 316 -3.30 4.21 -21.06
C ALA A 316 -3.50 3.99 -19.57
N ARG A 317 -4.73 4.22 -19.10
CA ARG A 317 -5.10 4.02 -17.70
C ARG A 317 -6.53 3.52 -17.58
N VAL A 318 -6.83 2.92 -16.43
CA VAL A 318 -8.17 2.61 -15.97
C VAL A 318 -8.20 2.64 -14.45
N ARG A 319 -9.31 3.07 -13.84
CA ARG A 319 -9.47 3.05 -12.39
C ARG A 319 -10.42 1.94 -12.00
N VAL A 320 -9.92 0.96 -11.25
CA VAL A 320 -10.63 -0.29 -10.96
C VAL A 320 -11.24 -0.35 -9.57
N GLY A 321 -10.99 0.66 -8.72
CA GLY A 321 -11.54 0.76 -7.38
C GLY A 321 -11.08 2.00 -6.63
N THR A 322 -11.21 1.95 -5.31
CA THR A 322 -10.87 3.05 -4.38
C THR A 322 -9.59 2.76 -3.63
N ASP A 323 -9.40 1.50 -3.24
CA ASP A 323 -8.22 1.01 -2.55
C ASP A 323 -7.70 -0.26 -3.24
N ALA A 324 -6.47 -0.20 -3.76
CA ALA A 324 -5.78 -1.34 -4.35
C ALA A 324 -4.34 -1.50 -3.85
N ARG A 325 -3.79 -2.70 -3.98
CA ARG A 325 -2.40 -2.97 -3.57
C ARG A 325 -1.60 -3.71 -4.62
N ASP A 326 -2.16 -4.74 -5.25
CA ASP A 326 -1.34 -5.65 -6.06
C ASP A 326 -1.83 -5.78 -7.50
N LEU A 327 -0.94 -6.20 -8.39
CA LEU A 327 -1.24 -6.47 -9.79
C LEU A 327 -0.36 -7.60 -10.32
N SER A 328 -0.87 -8.37 -11.28
CA SER A 328 -0.06 -9.40 -11.95
C SER A 328 -0.31 -9.46 -13.44
N LEU A 329 0.76 -9.63 -14.22
CA LEU A 329 0.71 -9.85 -15.67
C LEU A 329 0.86 -11.35 -15.97
N ASN A 330 -0.06 -11.90 -16.75
CA ASN A 330 -0.01 -13.32 -17.12
C ASN A 330 1.17 -13.65 -18.04
N ARG A 331 1.48 -14.95 -18.18
CA ARG A 331 2.63 -15.45 -18.96
C ARG A 331 2.71 -14.95 -20.39
N THR A 332 1.58 -14.73 -21.05
CA THR A 332 1.53 -14.33 -22.47
C THR A 332 1.48 -12.82 -22.67
N ASN A 333 1.48 -12.05 -21.58
CA ASN A 333 1.32 -10.60 -21.59
C ASN A 333 0.00 -10.11 -22.22
N ASP A 334 -1.03 -10.97 -22.26
CA ASP A 334 -2.33 -10.64 -22.82
C ASP A 334 -3.22 -9.95 -21.77
N TYR A 335 -3.06 -10.32 -20.50
CA TYR A 335 -3.98 -9.92 -19.43
C TYR A 335 -3.25 -9.49 -18.16
N LEU A 336 -3.71 -8.39 -17.60
CA LEU A 336 -3.43 -7.97 -16.23
C LEU A 336 -4.57 -8.40 -15.31
N ILE A 337 -4.24 -8.67 -14.06
CA ILE A 337 -5.22 -8.79 -12.99
C ILE A 337 -4.83 -7.85 -11.85
N ALA A 338 -5.76 -7.01 -11.40
CA ALA A 338 -5.59 -6.07 -10.30
C ALA A 338 -6.30 -6.59 -9.04
N GLY A 339 -5.65 -6.47 -7.88
CA GLY A 339 -6.15 -6.90 -6.58
C GLY A 339 -6.52 -5.71 -5.69
N LEU A 340 -7.76 -5.72 -5.21
CA LEU A 340 -8.34 -4.60 -4.48
C LEU A 340 -8.60 -4.90 -3.02
N TYR A 341 -8.48 -3.84 -2.21
CA TYR A 341 -8.95 -3.80 -0.84
C TYR A 341 -10.37 -3.25 -0.78
N ASN A 342 -10.66 -2.19 -1.55
CA ASN A 342 -11.97 -1.57 -1.57
C ASN A 342 -12.41 -1.19 -3.01
N PRO A 343 -13.58 -1.67 -3.45
CA PRO A 343 -14.29 -2.81 -2.86
C PRO A 343 -13.46 -4.10 -2.96
N GLY A 344 -13.77 -5.12 -2.16
CA GLY A 344 -13.10 -6.42 -2.20
C GLY A 344 -13.40 -7.16 -3.51
N GLN A 345 -12.50 -7.04 -4.48
CA GLN A 345 -12.62 -7.69 -5.78
C GLN A 345 -11.28 -7.81 -6.51
N LEU A 346 -11.30 -8.52 -7.62
CA LEU A 346 -10.26 -8.54 -8.64
C LEU A 346 -10.83 -8.00 -9.95
N PHE A 347 -9.98 -7.35 -10.73
CA PHE A 347 -10.31 -6.93 -12.09
C PHE A 347 -9.29 -7.47 -13.08
N VAL A 348 -9.76 -8.22 -14.07
CA VAL A 348 -8.96 -8.60 -15.24
C VAL A 348 -9.10 -7.51 -16.30
N VAL A 349 -7.97 -7.09 -16.84
CA VAL A 349 -7.82 -6.00 -17.79
C VAL A 349 -6.98 -6.49 -18.97
N ASP A 350 -7.33 -6.10 -20.19
CA ASP A 350 -6.50 -6.34 -21.37
C ASP A 350 -5.18 -5.58 -21.26
N ALA A 351 -4.05 -6.26 -21.35
CA ALA A 351 -2.74 -5.63 -21.14
C ALA A 351 -2.29 -4.75 -22.33
N GLU A 352 -2.85 -4.97 -23.52
CA GLU A 352 -2.58 -4.16 -24.69
C GLU A 352 -3.38 -2.85 -24.63
N THR A 353 -4.70 -2.95 -24.48
CA THR A 353 -5.60 -1.80 -24.57
C THR A 353 -5.90 -1.13 -23.24
N MET A 354 -5.72 -1.82 -22.10
CA MET A 354 -6.19 -1.43 -20.76
C MET A 354 -7.71 -1.46 -20.58
N GLU A 355 -8.46 -2.10 -21.48
CA GLU A 355 -9.90 -2.28 -21.34
C GLU A 355 -10.24 -3.30 -20.22
N PRO A 356 -11.17 -2.98 -19.30
CA PRO A 356 -11.70 -3.96 -18.34
C PRO A 356 -12.36 -5.14 -19.05
N LEU A 357 -12.04 -6.36 -18.62
CA LEU A 357 -12.57 -7.59 -19.22
C LEU A 357 -13.48 -8.37 -18.27
N LYS A 358 -13.10 -8.44 -16.99
CA LYS A 358 -13.81 -9.26 -16.01
C LYS A 358 -13.66 -8.71 -14.60
N GLN A 359 -14.76 -8.67 -13.90
CA GLN A 359 -14.80 -8.48 -12.46
C GLN A 359 -14.97 -9.83 -11.76
N ILE A 360 -14.23 -10.05 -10.67
CA ILE A 360 -14.35 -11.22 -9.80
C ILE A 360 -14.49 -10.74 -8.36
N THR A 361 -15.65 -10.92 -7.73
CA THR A 361 -15.89 -10.53 -6.34
C THR A 361 -15.18 -11.46 -5.37
N THR A 362 -14.49 -10.92 -4.36
CA THR A 362 -13.73 -11.70 -3.38
C THR A 362 -14.48 -11.83 -2.06
N GLN A 363 -15.70 -12.36 -2.14
CA GLN A 363 -16.56 -12.65 -0.99
C GLN A 363 -16.79 -14.15 -0.87
N GLY A 364 -16.89 -14.66 0.36
CA GLY A 364 -17.02 -16.10 0.58
C GLY A 364 -17.23 -16.45 2.05
N ILE A 365 -17.14 -17.75 2.34
CA ILE A 365 -17.16 -18.27 3.71
C ILE A 365 -15.70 -18.43 4.18
N ASP A 366 -15.33 -17.75 5.27
CA ASP A 366 -14.00 -17.85 5.88
C ASP A 366 -13.78 -19.20 6.61
N LEU A 367 -12.57 -19.38 7.14
CA LEU A 367 -12.17 -20.58 7.89
C LEU A 367 -13.00 -20.82 9.17
N ASP A 368 -13.62 -19.78 9.72
CA ASP A 368 -14.47 -19.84 10.92
C ASP A 368 -15.98 -19.97 10.56
N GLY A 369 -16.31 -20.11 9.27
CA GLY A 369 -17.65 -20.33 8.74
C GLY A 369 -18.51 -19.08 8.60
N GLN A 370 -17.93 -17.87 8.65
CA GLN A 370 -18.63 -16.59 8.46
C GLN A 370 -18.57 -16.13 7.01
N PHE A 371 -19.64 -15.48 6.54
CA PHE A 371 -19.62 -14.83 5.23
C PHE A 371 -18.93 -13.47 5.35
N VAL A 372 -17.82 -13.28 4.63
CA VAL A 372 -17.00 -12.07 4.67
C VAL A 372 -16.66 -11.59 3.26
N GLU A 373 -16.41 -10.29 3.14
CA GLU A 373 -15.68 -9.69 2.02
C GLU A 373 -14.20 -9.67 2.34
N SER A 374 -13.38 -10.00 1.36
CA SER A 374 -11.95 -10.13 1.54
C SER A 374 -11.18 -9.21 0.62
N ARG A 375 -10.21 -8.54 1.22
CA ARG A 375 -9.15 -7.83 0.53
C ARG A 375 -8.24 -8.82 -0.19
N VAL A 376 -7.69 -8.38 -1.32
CA VAL A 376 -6.67 -9.11 -2.07
C VAL A 376 -5.29 -8.57 -1.69
N CYS A 377 -4.45 -9.42 -1.11
CA CYS A 377 -3.05 -9.08 -0.85
C CYS A 377 -2.17 -9.58 -1.99
N ALA A 378 -1.33 -10.61 -1.77
CA ALA A 378 -0.49 -11.18 -2.81
C ALA A 378 -1.27 -11.64 -4.04
N LEU A 379 -0.83 -11.19 -5.21
CA LEU A 379 -1.38 -11.55 -6.50
C LEU A 379 -0.23 -11.86 -7.47
N TYR A 380 -0.12 -13.12 -7.87
CA TYR A 380 0.99 -13.58 -8.71
C TYR A 380 0.52 -14.44 -9.86
N ASP A 381 1.28 -14.45 -10.96
CA ASP A 381 1.15 -15.45 -12.02
C ASP A 381 1.88 -16.75 -11.64
N ALA A 382 1.24 -17.89 -11.92
CA ALA A 382 1.83 -19.21 -11.87
C ALA A 382 1.85 -19.83 -13.29
N PRO A 383 2.91 -19.53 -14.08
CA PRO A 383 2.92 -19.75 -15.52
C PRO A 383 2.80 -21.23 -15.95
N HIS A 384 3.24 -22.17 -15.10
CA HIS A 384 3.20 -23.62 -15.36
C HIS A 384 1.78 -24.16 -15.40
N TYR A 385 0.90 -23.53 -14.64
CA TYR A 385 -0.46 -23.98 -14.45
C TYR A 385 -1.46 -23.14 -15.22
N GLY A 386 -1.03 -22.01 -15.80
CA GLY A 386 -1.92 -21.12 -16.54
C GLY A 386 -2.90 -20.38 -15.63
N VAL A 387 -2.51 -20.15 -14.36
CA VAL A 387 -3.37 -19.53 -13.36
C VAL A 387 -2.70 -18.33 -12.70
N TRP A 388 -3.50 -17.34 -12.29
CA TRP A 388 -3.10 -16.43 -11.23
C TRP A 388 -3.40 -17.04 -9.86
N VAL A 389 -2.58 -16.68 -8.88
CA VAL A 389 -2.69 -17.04 -7.48
C VAL A 389 -3.04 -15.78 -6.71
N ALA A 390 -4.25 -15.71 -6.15
CA ALA A 390 -4.74 -14.57 -5.38
C ALA A 390 -4.89 -14.95 -3.91
N ALA A 391 -4.16 -14.27 -3.02
CA ALA A 391 -4.27 -14.43 -1.57
C ALA A 391 -5.39 -13.53 -1.02
N LEU A 392 -6.46 -14.14 -0.54
CA LEU A 392 -7.61 -13.45 0.03
C LEU A 392 -7.47 -13.36 1.55
N LYS A 393 -7.16 -12.15 2.03
CA LYS A 393 -6.72 -11.87 3.40
C LYS A 393 -7.69 -12.38 4.47
N GLU A 394 -8.93 -11.87 4.48
CA GLU A 394 -9.94 -12.20 5.49
C GLU A 394 -10.56 -13.58 5.29
N LEU A 395 -10.68 -14.04 4.04
CA LEU A 395 -11.17 -15.39 3.77
C LEU A 395 -10.19 -16.47 4.25
N GLY A 396 -8.90 -16.13 4.29
CA GLY A 396 -7.85 -17.06 4.63
C GLY A 396 -7.63 -18.13 3.55
N GLN A 397 -7.92 -17.77 2.30
CA GLN A 397 -7.91 -18.66 1.14
C GLN A 397 -6.98 -18.16 0.05
N VAL A 398 -6.38 -19.09 -0.67
CA VAL A 398 -5.75 -18.83 -1.96
C VAL A 398 -6.67 -19.26 -3.08
N TRP A 399 -6.97 -18.36 -4.00
CA TRP A 399 -7.77 -18.65 -5.18
C TRP A 399 -6.86 -18.83 -6.40
N LEU A 400 -7.10 -19.90 -7.15
CA LEU A 400 -6.46 -20.16 -8.44
C LEU A 400 -7.41 -19.72 -9.57
N ILE A 401 -6.97 -18.79 -10.40
CA ILE A 401 -7.80 -18.16 -11.44
C ILE A 401 -7.21 -18.50 -12.81
N ASP A 402 -7.88 -19.35 -13.58
CA ASP A 402 -7.36 -19.89 -14.85
C ASP A 402 -7.55 -18.89 -16.00
N TYR A 403 -6.44 -18.33 -16.49
CA TYR A 403 -6.44 -17.38 -17.61
C TYR A 403 -6.29 -18.04 -18.98
N THR A 404 -6.26 -19.36 -19.04
CA THR A 404 -6.26 -20.11 -20.30
C THR A 404 -7.68 -20.44 -20.78
N GLN A 405 -8.68 -20.21 -19.94
CA GLN A 405 -10.09 -20.41 -20.23
C GLN A 405 -10.81 -19.08 -20.42
N ASP A 406 -11.87 -19.12 -21.21
CA ASP A 406 -12.79 -17.98 -21.33
C ASP A 406 -13.38 -17.65 -19.94
N ASP A 407 -13.59 -16.35 -19.68
CA ASP A 407 -14.22 -15.81 -18.46
C ASP A 407 -13.40 -15.93 -17.16
N PHE A 408 -12.13 -16.37 -17.25
CA PHE A 408 -11.18 -16.39 -16.12
C PHE A 408 -11.72 -17.09 -14.85
N PRO A 409 -12.17 -18.35 -14.94
CA PRO A 409 -12.82 -19.02 -13.80
C PRO A 409 -11.86 -19.21 -12.62
N VAL A 410 -12.39 -19.01 -11.41
CA VAL A 410 -11.78 -19.52 -10.18
C VAL A 410 -11.92 -21.05 -10.20
N VAL A 411 -10.80 -21.75 -10.38
CA VAL A 411 -10.77 -23.22 -10.53
C VAL A 411 -10.55 -23.94 -9.21
N GLU A 412 -9.95 -23.27 -8.22
CA GLU A 412 -9.76 -23.82 -6.87
C GLU A 412 -9.72 -22.72 -5.80
N GLN A 413 -10.15 -23.06 -4.59
CA GLN A 413 -10.10 -22.22 -3.39
C GLN A 413 -9.45 -23.04 -2.25
N ILE A 414 -8.21 -22.69 -1.91
CA ILE A 414 -7.38 -23.46 -0.98
C ILE A 414 -7.39 -22.77 0.38
N ASP A 415 -8.00 -23.41 1.38
CA ASP A 415 -7.96 -22.95 2.77
C ASP A 415 -6.52 -23.00 3.31
N CYS A 416 -6.01 -21.87 3.80
CA CYS A 416 -4.63 -21.72 4.25
C CYS A 416 -4.55 -21.34 5.75
N ALA A 417 -4.75 -20.06 6.06
CA ALA A 417 -4.59 -19.43 7.37
C ALA A 417 -5.31 -18.07 7.38
N ARG A 418 -5.61 -17.50 8.55
CA ARG A 418 -6.63 -16.44 8.76
C ARG A 418 -6.34 -15.07 8.19
N THR A 419 -5.08 -14.66 8.14
CA THR A 419 -4.72 -13.30 7.68
C THR A 419 -3.56 -13.41 6.72
N LEU A 420 -3.90 -13.69 5.46
CA LEU A 420 -2.91 -13.82 4.38
C LEU A 420 -2.39 -12.45 3.96
N HIS A 421 -1.12 -12.38 3.59
CA HIS A 421 -0.50 -11.13 3.15
C HIS A 421 0.34 -11.37 1.90
N ASP A 422 1.65 -11.49 2.05
CA ASP A 422 2.67 -11.57 1.01
C ASP A 422 3.34 -12.95 0.99
N GLY A 423 3.89 -13.31 -0.17
CA GLY A 423 4.45 -14.64 -0.41
C GLY A 423 5.30 -14.70 -1.66
N PHE A 424 5.93 -15.86 -1.86
CA PHE A 424 6.83 -16.10 -2.99
C PHE A 424 6.92 -17.59 -3.32
N PHE A 425 7.47 -17.91 -4.49
CA PHE A 425 7.56 -19.27 -4.99
C PHE A 425 8.90 -19.93 -4.70
N THR A 426 8.89 -21.27 -4.67
CA THR A 426 10.08 -22.06 -4.95
C THR A 426 10.60 -21.81 -6.38
N LYS A 427 11.87 -22.13 -6.64
CA LYS A 427 12.51 -21.86 -7.94
C LYS A 427 11.77 -22.51 -9.11
N ASP A 428 11.21 -23.70 -8.90
CA ASP A 428 10.43 -24.45 -9.87
C ASP A 428 8.97 -24.00 -10.02
N GLY A 429 8.57 -22.93 -9.32
CA GLY A 429 7.22 -22.35 -9.38
C GLY A 429 6.10 -23.29 -8.91
N ARG A 430 6.44 -24.44 -8.31
CA ARG A 430 5.44 -25.43 -7.87
C ARG A 430 4.82 -25.03 -6.54
N TYR A 431 5.62 -24.61 -5.58
CA TYR A 431 5.12 -24.31 -4.25
C TYR A 431 5.04 -22.81 -4.04
N PHE A 432 3.87 -22.34 -3.63
CA PHE A 432 3.66 -20.96 -3.19
C PHE A 432 3.73 -20.91 -1.66
N MET A 433 4.63 -20.07 -1.15
CA MET A 433 4.90 -19.92 0.28
C MET A 433 4.36 -18.56 0.73
N LEU A 434 3.27 -18.58 1.49
CA LEU A 434 2.45 -17.41 1.78
C LEU A 434 2.41 -17.12 3.28
N ALA A 435 2.76 -15.91 3.68
CA ALA A 435 2.72 -15.49 5.07
C ALA A 435 1.28 -15.36 5.57
N SER A 436 1.04 -15.87 6.77
CA SER A 436 -0.09 -15.48 7.58
C SER A 436 0.35 -14.77 8.84
N GLN A 437 0.01 -13.48 8.90
CA GLN A 437 0.53 -12.55 9.90
C GLN A 437 -0.01 -12.81 11.31
N THR A 438 -1.30 -13.15 11.44
CA THR A 438 -1.94 -13.37 12.75
C THR A 438 -1.71 -14.78 13.29
N ASP A 439 -1.52 -15.75 12.40
CA ASP A 439 -1.23 -17.13 12.77
C ASP A 439 0.28 -17.41 12.95
N ASN A 440 1.14 -16.49 12.54
CA ASN A 440 2.61 -16.60 12.61
C ASN A 440 3.15 -17.83 11.86
N VAL A 441 2.62 -18.06 10.66
CA VAL A 441 2.98 -19.21 9.81
C VAL A 441 3.34 -18.78 8.39
N MET A 442 4.18 -19.58 7.73
CA MET A 442 4.26 -19.65 6.28
C MET A 442 3.40 -20.82 5.80
N SER A 443 2.32 -20.53 5.07
CA SER A 443 1.46 -21.52 4.42
C SER A 443 2.14 -22.00 3.13
N ILE A 444 2.42 -23.29 3.02
CA ILE A 444 3.06 -23.91 1.87
C ILE A 444 1.97 -24.59 1.04
N ILE A 445 1.75 -24.10 -0.18
CA ILE A 445 0.70 -24.55 -1.09
C ILE A 445 1.34 -25.23 -2.29
N ASP A 446 0.93 -26.46 -2.60
CA ASP A 446 1.35 -27.16 -3.82
C ASP A 446 0.38 -26.81 -4.95
N LEU A 447 0.86 -26.11 -5.97
CA LEU A 447 0.04 -25.72 -7.11
C LEU A 447 -0.22 -26.86 -8.10
N GLU A 448 0.60 -27.92 -8.10
CA GLU A 448 0.36 -29.10 -8.95
C GLU A 448 -0.81 -29.92 -8.41
N GLU A 449 -0.83 -30.14 -7.08
CA GLU A 449 -1.88 -30.89 -6.40
C GLU A 449 -3.04 -30.01 -5.92
N GLN A 450 -2.87 -28.68 -6.01
CA GLN A 450 -3.85 -27.65 -5.63
C GLN A 450 -4.31 -27.78 -4.17
N GLU A 451 -3.37 -28.03 -3.26
CA GLU A 451 -3.67 -28.23 -1.83
C GLU A 451 -2.65 -27.56 -0.91
N LEU A 452 -3.08 -27.26 0.31
CA LEU A 452 -2.19 -26.84 1.39
C LEU A 452 -1.36 -28.06 1.87
N VAL A 453 -0.04 -27.95 1.76
CA VAL A 453 0.91 -28.95 2.24
C VAL A 453 1.14 -28.83 3.73
N LYS A 454 1.42 -27.60 4.20
CA LYS A 454 1.81 -27.34 5.58
C LYS A 454 1.66 -25.87 5.95
N ASN A 455 1.20 -25.61 7.17
CA ASN A 455 1.44 -24.33 7.83
C ASN A 455 2.69 -24.45 8.69
N LEU A 456 3.78 -23.82 8.26
CA LEU A 456 5.06 -23.83 8.95
C LEU A 456 5.09 -22.69 9.98
N GLU A 457 5.14 -23.04 11.26
CA GLU A 457 5.32 -22.06 12.35
C GLU A 457 6.65 -21.32 12.21
N VAL A 458 6.59 -19.99 12.24
CA VAL A 458 7.73 -19.07 12.18
C VAL A 458 7.66 -18.04 13.32
N GLY A 459 8.33 -16.89 13.21
CA GLY A 459 8.23 -15.81 14.18
C GLY A 459 6.94 -14.99 14.04
N ALA A 460 6.75 -14.02 14.93
CA ALA A 460 5.55 -13.20 14.96
C ALA A 460 5.45 -12.23 13.78
N VAL A 461 4.27 -12.17 13.15
CA VAL A 461 3.96 -11.28 12.01
C VAL A 461 5.02 -11.42 10.89
N PRO A 462 5.12 -12.60 10.26
CA PRO A 462 6.01 -12.79 9.12
C PRO A 462 5.64 -11.84 7.98
N HIS A 463 6.66 -11.26 7.35
CA HIS A 463 6.52 -10.34 6.22
C HIS A 463 7.66 -10.60 5.22
N PRO A 464 7.54 -11.61 4.35
CA PRO A 464 8.59 -11.96 3.40
C PRO A 464 8.78 -10.90 2.30
N GLY A 465 7.80 -10.03 2.10
CA GLY A 465 7.63 -9.28 0.87
C GLY A 465 7.75 -10.23 -0.33
N PRO A 466 8.72 -10.00 -1.21
CA PRO A 466 8.95 -10.84 -2.37
C PRO A 466 9.88 -12.05 -2.13
N GLY A 467 10.28 -12.28 -0.87
CA GLY A 467 11.06 -13.42 -0.39
C GLY A 467 12.53 -13.45 -0.81
N ALA A 468 13.26 -14.33 -0.13
CA ALA A 468 14.62 -14.75 -0.46
C ALA A 468 14.72 -16.28 -0.52
N LEU A 469 15.37 -16.80 -1.57
CA LEU A 469 15.45 -18.23 -1.86
C LEU A 469 16.87 -18.68 -2.23
N ASP A 470 17.51 -19.47 -1.37
CA ASP A 470 18.69 -20.26 -1.72
C ASP A 470 18.29 -21.59 -2.36
N ALA A 471 18.12 -21.56 -3.67
CA ALA A 471 17.78 -22.75 -4.45
C ALA A 471 18.90 -23.80 -4.44
N GLU A 472 20.18 -23.44 -4.26
CA GLU A 472 21.28 -24.41 -4.24
C GLU A 472 21.30 -25.21 -2.94
N ARG A 473 20.91 -24.58 -1.83
CA ARG A 473 20.81 -25.21 -0.51
C ARG A 473 19.39 -25.62 -0.12
N HIS A 474 18.43 -25.50 -1.04
CA HIS A 474 17.01 -25.81 -0.81
C HIS A 474 16.45 -25.07 0.42
N ARG A 475 16.69 -23.76 0.51
CA ARG A 475 16.35 -22.95 1.68
C ARG A 475 15.63 -21.67 1.30
N ALA A 476 14.61 -21.33 2.07
CA ALA A 476 13.86 -20.08 1.92
C ALA A 476 13.84 -19.29 3.22
N PHE A 477 13.59 -17.99 3.11
CA PHE A 477 13.71 -17.05 4.22
C PHE A 477 12.55 -16.06 4.28
N THR A 478 12.21 -15.60 5.48
CA THR A 478 11.29 -14.47 5.72
C THR A 478 11.78 -13.61 6.87
N THR A 479 11.63 -12.29 6.74
CA THR A 479 11.75 -11.37 7.86
C THR A 479 10.42 -11.25 8.61
N HIS A 480 10.43 -10.54 9.74
CA HIS A 480 9.29 -10.40 10.64
C HIS A 480 9.15 -8.95 11.10
N ILE A 481 7.91 -8.47 11.10
CA ILE A 481 7.56 -7.18 11.71
C ILE A 481 7.52 -7.33 13.24
N GLY A 482 6.93 -8.42 13.72
CA GLY A 482 6.53 -8.57 15.12
C GLY A 482 7.57 -9.21 16.04
N ASP A 483 8.62 -9.83 15.49
CA ASP A 483 9.67 -10.52 16.25
C ASP A 483 11.07 -10.13 15.74
N ASP A 484 12.05 -10.16 16.65
CA ASP A 484 13.46 -9.90 16.37
C ASP A 484 14.16 -11.13 15.75
N VAL A 485 13.63 -11.63 14.62
CA VAL A 485 14.20 -12.78 13.90
C VAL A 485 14.02 -12.71 12.37
N VAL A 486 14.94 -13.35 11.65
CA VAL A 486 14.73 -13.85 10.28
C VAL A 486 14.58 -15.37 10.34
N ALA A 487 13.51 -15.94 9.79
CA ALA A 487 13.33 -17.38 9.74
C ALA A 487 13.95 -17.97 8.48
N ALA A 488 14.59 -19.13 8.61
CA ALA A 488 15.11 -19.94 7.52
C ALA A 488 14.53 -21.37 7.60
N TRP A 489 14.06 -21.90 6.48
CA TRP A 489 13.51 -23.26 6.40
C TRP A 489 13.97 -24.01 5.15
N ASP A 490 13.98 -25.33 5.26
CA ASP A 490 14.29 -26.24 4.15
C ASP A 490 13.05 -26.45 3.28
N THR A 491 13.18 -26.26 1.96
CA THR A 491 12.10 -26.32 0.97
C THR A 491 11.80 -27.73 0.45
N ASP A 492 12.62 -28.73 0.80
CA ASP A 492 12.36 -30.12 0.44
C ASP A 492 11.55 -30.84 1.54
N THR A 493 11.80 -30.49 2.79
CA THR A 493 11.21 -31.10 3.99
C THR A 493 10.15 -30.22 4.67
N TRP A 494 10.15 -28.93 4.35
CA TRP A 494 9.31 -27.91 4.98
C TRP A 494 9.55 -27.81 6.49
N GLU A 495 10.78 -28.02 6.95
CA GLU A 495 11.15 -27.89 8.37
C GLU A 495 11.90 -26.58 8.63
N LEU A 496 11.54 -25.90 9.72
CA LEU A 496 12.25 -24.71 10.19
C LEU A 496 13.67 -25.12 10.61
N GLU A 497 14.68 -24.49 10.02
CA GLU A 497 16.08 -24.77 10.31
C GLU A 497 16.63 -23.83 11.39
N LYS A 498 16.32 -22.54 11.28
CA LYS A 498 16.81 -21.52 12.23
C LYS A 498 15.90 -20.30 12.28
N LEU A 499 15.82 -19.72 13.47
CA LEU A 499 15.45 -18.32 13.68
C LEU A 499 16.75 -17.57 13.95
N ILE A 500 17.10 -16.67 13.05
CA ILE A 500 18.36 -15.92 13.03
C ILE A 500 18.09 -14.61 13.75
N ASP A 501 18.87 -14.31 14.79
CA ASP A 501 18.71 -13.08 15.57
C ASP A 501 19.06 -11.87 14.69
N VAL A 502 18.03 -11.09 14.32
CA VAL A 502 18.09 -9.82 13.59
C VAL A 502 17.03 -8.94 14.22
N PRO A 503 17.26 -7.65 14.49
CA PRO A 503 16.20 -6.80 15.02
C PRO A 503 14.93 -6.87 14.16
N GLY A 504 13.75 -6.86 14.79
CA GLY A 504 12.48 -7.01 14.10
C GLY A 504 12.08 -5.77 13.32
N GLY A 505 10.81 -5.66 12.94
CA GLY A 505 10.35 -4.55 12.10
C GLY A 505 10.82 -4.64 10.65
N GLY A 506 11.27 -5.82 10.21
CA GLY A 506 11.69 -6.02 8.82
C GLY A 506 10.51 -6.12 7.88
N LEU A 507 10.65 -5.52 6.71
CA LEU A 507 9.68 -5.56 5.61
C LEU A 507 10.19 -6.35 4.42
N PHE A 508 11.47 -6.23 4.09
CA PHE A 508 12.02 -6.86 2.90
C PHE A 508 13.33 -7.58 3.17
N LEU A 509 13.50 -8.66 2.43
CA LEU A 509 14.76 -9.38 2.31
C LEU A 509 14.96 -9.86 0.87
N ARG A 510 16.21 -9.96 0.45
CA ARG A 510 16.61 -10.35 -0.90
C ARG A 510 17.83 -11.22 -0.93
N ASP A 511 17.86 -12.10 -1.92
CA ASP A 511 18.99 -12.92 -2.28
C ASP A 511 19.44 -12.66 -3.73
N HIS A 512 20.65 -13.11 -4.04
CA HIS A 512 21.16 -13.19 -5.40
C HIS A 512 22.01 -14.45 -5.57
N PRO A 513 21.99 -15.15 -6.73
CA PRO A 513 22.81 -16.36 -6.95
C PRO A 513 24.31 -16.13 -6.76
N ASP A 514 24.81 -14.96 -7.17
CA ASP A 514 26.24 -14.61 -7.09
C ASP A 514 26.65 -13.89 -5.77
N CYS A 515 25.74 -13.85 -4.79
CA CYS A 515 26.02 -13.33 -3.45
C CYS A 515 25.82 -14.42 -2.39
N ASP A 516 26.81 -14.54 -1.50
CA ASP A 516 26.78 -15.49 -0.37
C ASP A 516 25.82 -15.04 0.76
N TYR A 517 25.29 -13.82 0.67
CA TYR A 517 24.48 -13.20 1.72
C TYR A 517 23.03 -12.95 1.29
N ILE A 518 22.11 -13.09 2.25
CA ILE A 518 20.76 -12.54 2.18
C ILE A 518 20.80 -11.15 2.80
N TRP A 519 20.31 -10.13 2.10
CA TRP A 519 20.21 -8.77 2.61
C TRP A 519 18.79 -8.52 3.11
N CYS A 520 18.63 -7.95 4.31
CA CYS A 520 17.33 -7.61 4.87
C CYS A 520 17.32 -6.27 5.60
N ASP A 521 16.17 -5.61 5.62
CA ASP A 521 15.92 -4.37 6.35
C ASP A 521 15.21 -4.59 7.69
N VAL A 522 15.15 -3.53 8.49
CA VAL A 522 14.43 -3.42 9.77
C VAL A 522 13.62 -2.11 9.82
N ALA A 523 13.01 -1.77 8.68
CA ALA A 523 12.51 -0.43 8.37
C ALA A 523 11.33 0.08 9.24
N LEU A 524 10.61 -0.78 9.97
CA LEU A 524 9.46 -0.40 10.81
C LEU A 524 9.80 -0.31 12.31
N ARG A 525 11.08 -0.10 12.63
CA ARG A 525 11.50 0.15 14.01
C ARG A 525 11.19 1.59 14.40
N ASP A 526 10.55 1.78 15.55
CA ASP A 526 10.41 3.08 16.21
C ASP A 526 11.69 3.44 16.99
N ASP A 527 12.83 3.36 16.28
CA ASP A 527 14.16 3.66 16.79
C ASP A 527 15.06 4.07 15.61
N PRO A 528 15.33 5.38 15.43
CA PRO A 528 16.16 5.87 14.32
C PRO A 528 17.58 5.29 14.31
N GLU A 529 18.12 4.84 15.45
CA GLU A 529 19.44 4.18 15.46
C GLU A 529 19.38 2.80 14.78
N LEU A 530 18.20 2.18 14.74
CA LEU A 530 17.97 0.87 14.15
C LEU A 530 17.33 0.93 12.76
N ASP A 531 16.39 1.85 12.50
CA ASP A 531 15.66 1.90 11.22
C ASP A 531 16.55 2.30 10.02
N GLN A 532 17.75 2.86 10.29
CA GLN A 532 18.81 3.12 9.32
C GLN A 532 19.70 1.89 9.02
N LEU A 533 19.46 0.74 9.66
CA LEU A 533 20.33 -0.44 9.53
C LEU A 533 19.79 -1.42 8.49
N VAL A 534 20.70 -2.01 7.74
CA VAL A 534 20.44 -3.22 6.93
C VAL A 534 21.45 -4.31 7.30
N TYR A 535 21.02 -5.56 7.19
CA TYR A 535 21.79 -6.72 7.64
C TYR A 535 22.07 -7.67 6.50
N ALA A 536 23.28 -8.25 6.50
CA ALA A 536 23.67 -9.32 5.61
C ALA A 536 23.80 -10.63 6.38
N ILE A 537 23.03 -11.65 6.00
CA ILE A 537 22.98 -12.97 6.62
C ILE A 537 23.71 -13.96 5.74
N ASP A 538 24.72 -14.64 6.28
CA ASP A 538 25.45 -15.70 5.58
C ASP A 538 24.54 -16.91 5.33
N ARG A 539 24.38 -17.28 4.07
CA ARG A 539 23.47 -18.35 3.63
C ARG A 539 23.89 -19.74 4.08
N GLU A 540 25.17 -19.96 4.39
CA GLU A 540 25.70 -21.25 4.83
C GLU A 540 25.58 -21.41 6.35
N THR A 541 26.02 -20.41 7.10
CA THR A 541 26.09 -20.45 8.57
C THR A 541 24.79 -20.02 9.25
N LEU A 542 23.91 -19.30 8.52
CA LEU A 542 22.68 -18.72 9.02
C LEU A 542 22.92 -17.76 10.19
N GLU A 543 23.97 -16.95 10.10
CA GLU A 543 24.36 -15.93 11.08
C GLU A 543 24.50 -14.59 10.38
N VAL A 544 24.27 -13.49 11.11
CA VAL A 544 24.56 -12.14 10.61
C VAL A 544 26.07 -12.04 10.36
N ALA A 545 26.44 -11.85 9.10
CA ALA A 545 27.83 -11.69 8.68
C ALA A 545 28.33 -10.28 8.98
N PHE A 546 27.50 -9.29 8.67
CA PHE A 546 27.75 -7.88 8.95
C PHE A 546 26.44 -7.07 8.96
N GLU A 547 26.50 -5.93 9.62
CA GLU A 547 25.48 -4.89 9.65
C GLU A 547 26.02 -3.65 8.91
N VAL A 548 25.15 -2.94 8.22
CA VAL A 548 25.49 -1.71 7.49
C VAL A 548 24.68 -0.57 8.09
N GLU A 549 25.39 0.40 8.64
CA GLU A 549 24.83 1.70 9.02
C GLU A 549 24.77 2.56 7.76
N THR A 550 23.56 2.75 7.25
CA THR A 550 23.34 3.44 5.98
C THR A 550 23.39 4.97 6.14
N GLY A 551 23.30 5.47 7.37
CA GLY A 551 23.50 6.88 7.71
C GLY A 551 22.31 7.80 7.40
N SER A 552 21.16 7.23 7.03
CA SER A 552 19.91 7.94 6.78
C SER A 552 18.71 7.08 7.17
N ASP A 553 17.70 7.71 7.78
CA ASP A 553 16.58 7.05 8.45
C ASP A 553 15.72 6.22 7.46
N HIS A 554 15.09 5.16 7.97
CA HIS A 554 14.17 4.30 7.22
C HIS A 554 14.82 3.67 5.96
N ALA A 555 15.93 2.98 6.17
CA ALA A 555 16.60 2.19 5.14
C ALA A 555 15.75 0.96 4.77
N ILE A 556 15.35 0.86 3.50
CA ILE A 556 14.32 -0.09 3.09
C ILE A 556 14.58 -0.71 1.71
N HIS A 557 14.07 -1.94 1.57
CA HIS A 557 13.91 -2.67 0.32
C HIS A 557 15.23 -2.83 -0.45
N PRO A 558 16.23 -3.54 0.13
CA PRO A 558 17.47 -3.84 -0.58
C PRO A 558 17.17 -4.59 -1.88
N ILE A 559 17.74 -4.16 -3.00
CA ILE A 559 17.70 -4.91 -4.28
C ILE A 559 19.09 -5.04 -4.86
N PHE A 560 19.39 -6.17 -5.50
CA PHE A 560 20.70 -6.40 -6.09
C PHE A 560 20.82 -5.85 -7.52
N SER A 561 22.04 -5.48 -7.91
CA SER A 561 22.45 -5.33 -9.32
C SER A 561 22.28 -6.64 -10.11
N ASN A 562 22.37 -6.55 -11.44
CA ASN A 562 22.24 -7.69 -12.35
C ASN A 562 23.23 -8.82 -12.08
N ASP A 563 24.48 -8.49 -11.75
CA ASP A 563 25.56 -9.43 -11.41
C ASP A 563 25.67 -9.73 -9.91
N GLY A 564 24.77 -9.13 -9.11
CA GLY A 564 24.70 -9.27 -7.67
C GLY A 564 25.95 -8.84 -6.93
N GLN A 565 26.79 -7.98 -7.51
CA GLN A 565 27.94 -7.41 -6.81
C GLN A 565 27.54 -6.20 -5.96
N GLU A 566 26.42 -5.55 -6.26
CA GLU A 566 25.96 -4.33 -5.59
C GLU A 566 24.54 -4.49 -5.05
N VAL A 567 24.23 -3.74 -3.99
CA VAL A 567 22.90 -3.65 -3.39
C VAL A 567 22.47 -2.18 -3.30
N PHE A 568 21.28 -1.88 -3.82
CA PHE A 568 20.64 -0.58 -3.76
C PHE A 568 19.64 -0.56 -2.61
N VAL A 569 19.74 0.43 -1.73
CA VAL A 569 18.86 0.64 -0.57
C VAL A 569 18.20 2.00 -0.69
N SER A 570 16.88 2.06 -0.46
CA SER A 570 16.16 3.34 -0.43
C SER A 570 16.18 3.90 0.98
N HIS A 571 16.31 5.21 1.08
CA HIS A 571 16.15 5.97 2.31
C HIS A 571 14.88 6.78 2.20
N TRP A 572 13.82 6.26 2.81
CA TRP A 572 12.48 6.75 2.53
C TRP A 572 12.30 8.21 2.94
N ALA A 573 12.77 8.60 4.12
CA ALA A 573 12.56 9.94 4.65
C ALA A 573 13.31 11.04 3.87
N GLU A 574 14.50 10.75 3.37
CA GLU A 574 15.34 11.73 2.66
C GLU A 574 15.15 11.70 1.13
N GLY A 575 14.54 10.64 0.59
CA GLY A 575 14.38 10.49 -0.87
C GLY A 575 15.71 10.21 -1.57
N GLU A 576 16.54 9.35 -0.98
CA GLU A 576 17.87 8.99 -1.52
C GLU A 576 17.96 7.48 -1.78
N ILE A 577 18.82 7.08 -2.72
CA ILE A 577 19.15 5.67 -2.97
C ILE A 577 20.65 5.51 -2.87
N HIS A 578 21.10 4.66 -1.94
CA HIS A 578 22.52 4.40 -1.72
C HIS A 578 22.89 3.02 -2.25
N VAL A 579 24.12 2.90 -2.75
CA VAL A 579 24.68 1.69 -3.35
C VAL A 579 25.80 1.14 -2.47
N TYR A 580 25.75 -0.16 -2.20
CA TYR A 580 26.71 -0.86 -1.34
C TYR A 580 27.31 -2.06 -2.07
N ASP A 581 28.57 -2.36 -1.79
CA ASP A 581 29.19 -3.63 -2.19
C ASP A 581 28.50 -4.77 -1.43
N SER A 582 27.94 -5.72 -2.17
CA SER A 582 27.06 -6.74 -1.61
C SER A 582 27.77 -7.77 -0.73
N HIS A 583 29.11 -7.89 -0.84
CA HIS A 583 29.91 -8.89 -0.13
C HIS A 583 30.61 -8.31 1.11
N THR A 584 30.76 -6.99 1.16
CA THR A 584 31.49 -6.30 2.22
C THR A 584 30.65 -5.29 3.00
N GLY A 585 29.56 -4.81 2.42
CA GLY A 585 28.74 -3.73 2.97
C GLY A 585 29.37 -2.35 2.88
N GLU A 586 30.48 -2.20 2.15
CA GLU A 586 31.10 -0.89 1.94
C GLU A 586 30.20 -0.01 1.06
N HIS A 587 29.86 1.19 1.54
CA HIS A 587 29.14 2.19 0.76
C HIS A 587 29.98 2.62 -0.44
N ILE A 588 29.41 2.51 -1.64
CA ILE A 588 30.03 2.87 -2.92
C ILE A 588 29.72 4.33 -3.21
N GLU A 589 28.44 4.64 -3.43
CA GLU A 589 27.95 5.97 -3.78
C GLU A 589 26.43 6.09 -3.59
N GLU A 590 25.93 7.32 -3.74
CA GLU A 590 24.51 7.62 -3.85
C GLU A 590 24.14 7.71 -5.34
N VAL A 591 22.99 7.17 -5.73
CA VAL A 591 22.46 7.27 -7.09
C VAL A 591 22.22 8.74 -7.43
N GLU A 592 22.80 9.23 -8.53
CA GLU A 592 22.63 10.62 -8.96
C GLU A 592 21.18 10.85 -9.44
N GLY A 593 20.40 11.60 -8.66
CA GLY A 593 19.02 11.94 -9.02
C GLY A 593 18.29 12.75 -7.95
N ASP A 594 17.15 13.31 -8.31
CA ASP A 594 16.24 14.03 -7.42
C ASP A 594 15.02 13.16 -7.10
N PHE A 595 15.09 12.24 -6.13
CA PHE A 595 13.92 11.44 -5.74
C PHE A 595 13.12 12.11 -4.61
N THR A 596 11.89 11.65 -4.40
CA THR A 596 10.96 12.11 -3.36
C THR A 596 10.29 10.90 -2.75
N ASP A 597 10.42 10.72 -1.44
CA ASP A 597 9.83 9.61 -0.68
C ASP A 597 10.01 8.24 -1.36
N CYS A 598 11.24 7.93 -1.76
CA CYS A 598 11.53 6.73 -2.55
C CYS A 598 11.41 5.46 -1.70
N THR A 599 10.71 4.44 -2.20
CA THR A 599 10.40 3.23 -1.42
C THR A 599 10.65 1.94 -2.22
N GLY A 600 9.63 1.48 -2.94
CA GLY A 600 9.67 0.28 -3.79
C GLY A 600 10.64 0.45 -4.96
N LYS A 601 11.57 -0.49 -5.13
CA LYS A 601 12.51 -0.57 -6.26
C LYS A 601 12.29 -1.89 -6.99
N PHE A 602 12.06 -1.84 -8.29
CA PHE A 602 11.63 -2.99 -9.08
C PHE A 602 12.57 -3.17 -10.27
N PRO A 603 13.53 -4.12 -10.19
CA PRO A 603 14.49 -4.33 -11.27
C PRO A 603 13.84 -4.99 -12.48
N MET A 604 14.07 -4.45 -13.67
CA MET A 604 13.44 -4.92 -14.91
C MET A 604 13.81 -6.36 -15.25
N ARG A 605 14.99 -6.84 -14.81
CA ARG A 605 15.37 -8.25 -14.90
C ARG A 605 14.33 -9.22 -14.32
N ARG A 606 13.42 -8.75 -13.45
CA ARG A 606 12.27 -9.52 -12.97
C ARG A 606 11.38 -10.03 -14.10
N ALA A 607 11.28 -9.32 -15.22
CA ALA A 607 10.60 -9.80 -16.42
C ALA A 607 11.17 -11.14 -16.91
N LYS A 608 12.49 -11.33 -16.76
CA LYS A 608 13.22 -12.55 -17.13
C LYS A 608 13.26 -13.59 -15.99
N LYS A 609 12.71 -13.30 -14.80
CA LYS A 609 12.76 -14.20 -13.61
C LYS A 609 12.11 -15.57 -13.87
N PHE A 610 11.14 -15.62 -14.80
CA PHE A 610 10.51 -16.86 -15.28
C PHE A 610 10.94 -17.25 -16.70
N ALA A 611 11.99 -16.62 -17.25
CA ALA A 611 12.56 -16.97 -18.56
C ALA A 611 13.81 -17.86 -18.42
N MET A 612 14.52 -17.78 -17.29
CA MET A 612 15.71 -18.60 -17.03
C MET A 612 15.31 -19.91 -16.33
N ASP A 613 15.55 -21.05 -17.01
CA ASP A 613 15.35 -22.46 -16.60
C ASP A 613 14.02 -23.18 -16.96
N TRP A 614 13.21 -22.70 -17.91
CA TRP A 614 11.92 -23.38 -18.25
C TRP A 614 11.90 -24.15 -19.59
N ASP A 615 13.03 -24.19 -20.32
CA ASP A 615 13.19 -24.84 -21.63
C ASP A 615 14.13 -26.07 -21.61
N ALA A 616 14.33 -26.72 -20.44
CA ALA A 616 15.20 -27.89 -20.27
C ALA A 616 14.46 -29.23 -20.22
#